data_AF-A0A0K1PZ30-F1
#
_entry.id   AF-A0A0K1PZ30-F1
#
_cell.length_a   1.000
_cell.length_b   1.000
_cell.length_c   1.000
_cell.angle_alpha   90.00
_cell.angle_beta   90.00
_cell.angle_gamma   90.00
#
_symmetry.space_group_name_H-M   'P 1'
#
loop_
_entity.id
_entity.type
_entity.pdbx_description
1 polymer ?
#
loop_
_entity_poly.entity_id
_entity_poly.type
_entity_poly.pdbx_seq_one_letter_code
_entity_poly.pdbx_strand_id
1 'polypeptide(L)'
;MSWFSKSESGSNVVTAGIYVRTDCPECGSAIIVSGLHSEIHCKACRSTTQIPRSFWSGLFFRLHGAIPSKNAVSLALGGAITSELPIYARFSPEHPSCIQCRSPLRLDLRPLGTEGPTPCNGCAFATPSFPAPPWLRQEYPDLQQFYAPIHVPPPPQTRTVSFACSDCGANLKLTDDTPRLVDCQYCGHTLFLPADLWHAMHPVQKRTPWWVAFVR
;
A
#
# COMPACT_ATOMS: atom_id res chain seq x y z
N MET A 1 -3.58 2.49 26.93
CA MET A 1 -2.35 2.78 26.16
C MET A 1 -2.48 4.19 25.59
N SER A 2 -1.56 5.09 25.94
CA SER A 2 -1.58 6.50 25.52
C SER A 2 -0.98 6.62 24.11
N TRP A 3 -1.72 7.25 23.19
CA TRP A 3 -1.36 7.45 21.78
C TRP A 3 -0.39 8.60 21.54
N PHE A 4 -0.12 9.38 22.58
CA PHE A 4 0.81 10.51 22.51
C PHE A 4 2.20 10.03 22.91
N SER A 5 3.12 10.05 21.94
CA SER A 5 4.54 10.09 22.25
C SER A 5 4.94 11.56 22.33
N LYS A 6 5.42 12.00 23.51
CA LYS A 6 6.08 13.31 23.60
C LYS A 6 7.38 13.20 22.81
N SER A 7 7.56 14.04 21.80
CA SER A 7 8.89 14.22 21.22
C SER A 7 9.79 14.91 22.25
N GLU A 8 11.11 14.77 22.10
CA GLU A 8 12.10 15.52 22.89
C GLU A 8 11.91 17.05 22.76
N SER A 9 11.23 17.51 21.70
CA SER A 9 10.91 18.93 21.46
C SER A 9 9.66 19.44 22.21
N GLY A 10 8.97 18.60 22.99
CA GLY A 10 7.73 18.98 23.68
C GLY A 10 6.50 19.11 22.78
N SER A 11 6.63 18.79 21.49
CA SER A 11 5.53 18.78 20.52
C SER A 11 4.74 17.47 20.61
N ASN A 12 3.43 17.53 20.40
CA ASN A 12 2.59 16.34 20.36
C ASN A 12 2.68 15.70 18.98
N VAL A 13 3.29 14.51 18.93
CA VAL A 13 3.31 13.71 17.71
C VAL A 13 2.02 12.89 17.63
N VAL A 14 1.28 13.06 16.54
CA VAL A 14 0.07 12.27 16.24
C VAL A 14 0.33 11.42 15.02
N THR A 15 0.03 10.12 15.11
CA THR A 15 0.22 9.20 13.99
C THR A 15 -1.09 8.59 13.52
N ALA A 16 -1.15 8.29 12.22
CA ALA A 16 -2.29 7.63 11.61
C ALA A 16 -1.84 6.55 10.63
N GLY A 17 -2.51 5.40 10.68
CA GLY A 17 -2.46 4.38 9.65
C GLY A 17 -3.43 4.70 8.52
N ILE A 18 -2.93 4.61 7.29
CA ILE A 18 -3.65 4.90 6.05
C ILE A 18 -3.85 3.59 5.29
N TYR A 19 -5.10 3.22 5.06
CA TYR A 19 -5.50 2.06 4.27
C TYR A 19 -6.20 2.54 3.00
N VAL A 20 -5.53 2.54 1.86
CA VAL A 20 -6.08 3.12 0.62
C VAL A 20 -6.17 2.06 -0.46
N ARG A 21 -7.27 2.09 -1.21
CA ARG A 21 -7.37 1.47 -2.53
C ARG A 21 -8.02 2.44 -3.50
N THR A 22 -7.78 2.20 -4.78
CA THR A 22 -8.54 2.77 -5.90
C THR A 22 -9.02 1.62 -6.80
N ASP A 23 -9.67 1.96 -7.91
CA ASP A 23 -10.08 0.99 -8.92
C ASP A 23 -9.35 1.28 -10.24
N CYS A 24 -8.98 0.21 -10.95
CA CYS A 24 -8.31 0.30 -12.23
C CYS A 24 -9.25 0.89 -13.29
N PRO A 25 -8.85 1.95 -14.01
CA PRO A 25 -9.69 2.55 -15.06
C PRO A 25 -9.93 1.58 -16.23
N GLU A 26 -8.97 0.69 -16.53
CA GLU A 26 -9.08 -0.25 -17.65
C GLU A 26 -9.99 -1.47 -17.39
N CYS A 27 -9.96 -2.04 -16.19
CA CYS A 27 -10.66 -3.31 -15.90
C CYS A 27 -11.55 -3.28 -14.65
N GLY A 28 -11.66 -2.13 -13.97
CA GLY A 28 -12.46 -1.96 -12.74
C GLY A 28 -11.96 -2.73 -11.51
N SER A 29 -10.83 -3.43 -11.60
CA SER A 29 -10.28 -4.20 -10.48
C SER A 29 -9.70 -3.29 -9.41
N ALA A 30 -9.88 -3.65 -8.13
CA ALA A 30 -9.32 -2.89 -7.02
C ALA A 30 -7.78 -2.92 -7.03
N ILE A 31 -7.15 -1.75 -6.87
CA ILE A 31 -5.71 -1.59 -6.73
C ILE A 31 -5.40 -1.07 -5.33
N ILE A 32 -4.55 -1.78 -4.57
CA ILE A 32 -4.10 -1.33 -3.26
C ILE A 32 -3.04 -0.24 -3.43
N VAL A 33 -3.20 0.85 -2.70
CA VAL A 33 -2.29 2.00 -2.76
C VAL A 33 -1.47 2.03 -1.47
N SER A 34 -0.22 1.56 -1.58
CA SER A 34 0.70 1.35 -0.46
C SER A 34 1.81 2.38 -0.44
N GLY A 35 1.46 3.66 -0.26
CA GLY A 35 2.41 4.77 -0.23
C GLY A 35 2.14 5.85 -1.29
N LEU A 36 2.93 6.92 -1.27
CA LEU A 36 2.88 8.00 -2.28
C LEU A 36 3.53 7.54 -3.58
N HIS A 37 2.70 7.15 -4.55
CA HIS A 37 3.14 6.78 -5.89
C HIS A 37 2.62 7.77 -6.93
N SER A 38 3.39 8.02 -7.98
CA SER A 38 2.91 8.70 -9.20
C SER A 38 2.23 7.74 -10.16
N GLU A 39 2.51 6.45 -10.04
CA GLU A 39 1.91 5.40 -10.87
C GLU A 39 1.75 4.09 -10.10
N ILE A 40 0.74 3.31 -10.43
CA ILE A 40 0.46 1.99 -9.86
C ILE A 40 0.11 1.00 -10.96
N HIS A 41 0.56 -0.25 -10.81
CA HIS A 41 0.25 -1.31 -11.75
C HIS A 41 -0.96 -2.11 -11.27
N CYS A 42 -1.94 -2.29 -12.15
CA CYS A 42 -3.05 -3.18 -11.89
C CYS A 42 -2.58 -4.64 -11.96
N LYS A 43 -2.66 -5.39 -10.85
CA LYS A 43 -2.30 -6.81 -10.86
C LYS A 43 -3.23 -7.69 -11.71
N ALA A 44 -4.43 -7.21 -12.02
CA ALA A 44 -5.40 -7.98 -12.81
C ALA A 44 -5.15 -7.87 -14.32
N CYS A 45 -5.07 -6.65 -14.87
CA CYS A 45 -4.91 -6.42 -16.31
C CYS A 45 -3.52 -5.90 -16.72
N ARG A 46 -2.62 -5.63 -15.75
CA ARG A 46 -1.26 -5.11 -15.96
C ARG A 46 -1.16 -3.72 -16.56
N SER A 47 -2.27 -3.00 -16.68
CA SER A 47 -2.21 -1.60 -17.06
C SER A 47 -1.52 -0.77 -15.96
N THR A 48 -0.86 0.28 -16.38
CA THR A 48 -0.27 1.28 -15.49
C THR A 48 -1.25 2.43 -15.36
N THR A 49 -1.63 2.77 -14.14
CA THR A 49 -2.51 3.89 -13.82
C THR A 49 -1.70 5.02 -13.20
N GLN A 50 -1.78 6.21 -13.80
CA GLN A 50 -1.17 7.41 -13.24
C GLN A 50 -2.01 7.89 -12.05
N ILE A 51 -1.36 8.21 -10.92
CA ILE A 51 -2.01 8.78 -9.75
C ILE A 51 -1.73 10.31 -9.75
N PRO A 52 -2.74 11.14 -10.06
CA PRO A 52 -2.55 12.58 -10.11
C PRO A 52 -2.31 13.15 -8.71
N ARG A 53 -1.63 14.31 -8.62
CA ARG A 53 -1.40 14.98 -7.32
C ARG A 53 -2.71 15.30 -6.57
N SER A 54 -3.78 15.62 -7.30
CA SER A 54 -5.11 15.89 -6.73
C SER A 54 -5.70 14.69 -5.96
N PHE A 55 -5.35 13.46 -6.35
CA PHE A 55 -5.68 12.25 -5.59
C PHE A 55 -5.12 12.34 -4.16
N TRP A 56 -3.84 12.73 -4.05
CA TRP A 56 -3.17 12.87 -2.77
C TRP A 56 -3.70 14.07 -1.98
N SER A 57 -3.84 15.23 -2.60
CA SER A 57 -4.40 16.41 -1.91
C SER A 57 -5.79 16.13 -1.36
N GLY A 58 -6.66 15.44 -2.12
CA GLY A 58 -7.98 15.01 -1.65
C GLY A 58 -7.93 14.03 -0.47
N LEU A 59 -7.02 13.05 -0.52
CA LEU A 59 -6.77 12.11 0.57
C LEU A 59 -6.31 12.83 1.85
N PHE A 60 -5.27 13.68 1.75
CA PHE A 60 -4.68 14.35 2.91
C PHE A 60 -5.56 15.44 3.49
N PHE A 61 -6.36 16.14 2.67
CA PHE A 61 -7.36 17.08 3.16
C PHE A 61 -8.33 16.40 4.14
N ARG A 62 -8.79 15.20 3.79
CA ARG A 62 -9.70 14.41 4.64
C ARG A 62 -8.99 13.81 5.84
N LEU A 63 -7.78 13.29 5.66
CA LEU A 63 -6.98 12.80 6.77
C LEU A 63 -6.73 13.91 7.80
N HIS A 64 -6.31 15.10 7.34
CA HIS A 64 -6.00 16.24 8.21
C HIS A 64 -7.16 16.64 9.11
N GLY A 65 -8.37 16.68 8.53
CA GLY A 65 -9.61 16.91 9.28
C GLY A 65 -10.03 15.75 10.18
N ALA A 66 -9.60 14.51 9.90
CA ALA A 66 -9.91 13.32 10.69
C ALA A 66 -8.95 13.08 11.87
N ILE A 67 -7.72 13.61 11.84
CA ILE A 67 -6.71 13.41 12.90
C ILE A 67 -7.20 13.76 14.32
N PRO A 68 -8.04 14.79 14.57
CA PRO A 68 -8.56 15.05 15.91
C PRO A 68 -9.45 13.91 16.45
N SER A 69 -9.96 13.02 15.59
CA SER A 69 -10.82 11.92 15.98
C SER A 69 -10.02 10.76 16.57
N LYS A 70 -10.45 10.26 17.73
CA LYS A 70 -9.96 9.00 18.31
C LYS A 70 -10.51 7.76 17.60
N ASN A 71 -11.48 7.94 16.70
CA ASN A 71 -12.15 6.86 15.98
C ASN A 71 -11.61 6.75 14.55
N ALA A 72 -11.55 5.52 14.05
CA ALA A 72 -11.24 5.26 12.66
C ALA A 72 -12.30 5.90 11.75
N VAL A 73 -11.86 6.51 10.66
CA VAL A 73 -12.71 7.18 9.67
C VAL A 73 -12.60 6.44 8.35
N SER A 74 -13.72 5.97 7.81
CA SER A 74 -13.80 5.40 6.47
C SER A 74 -14.30 6.44 5.49
N LEU A 75 -13.72 6.47 4.31
CA LEU A 75 -13.96 7.45 3.27
C LEU A 75 -14.13 6.74 1.93
N ALA A 76 -15.17 7.14 1.19
CA ALA A 76 -15.34 6.84 -0.23
C ALA A 76 -15.51 8.17 -0.97
N LEU A 77 -14.55 8.54 -1.80
CA LEU A 77 -14.63 9.68 -2.70
C LEU A 77 -14.85 9.17 -4.11
N GLY A 78 -16.01 9.51 -4.69
CA GLY A 78 -16.28 9.29 -6.12
C GLY A 78 -15.49 10.29 -6.96
N GLY A 79 -15.01 9.83 -8.13
CA GLY A 79 -14.04 10.57 -8.93
C GLY A 79 -14.50 11.91 -9.53
N ALA A 80 -15.78 12.26 -9.38
CA ALA A 80 -16.34 13.45 -10.02
C ALA A 80 -15.98 14.79 -9.34
N ILE A 81 -15.48 14.79 -8.09
CA ILE A 81 -15.33 16.05 -7.33
C ILE A 81 -13.85 16.45 -7.10
N THR A 82 -12.91 15.49 -7.10
CA THR A 82 -11.51 15.80 -6.71
C THR A 82 -10.42 14.98 -7.40
N SER A 83 -10.72 13.82 -8.00
CA SER A 83 -9.71 12.93 -8.58
C SER A 83 -10.34 12.07 -9.67
N GLU A 84 -9.73 11.95 -10.84
CA GLU A 84 -10.24 11.08 -11.92
C GLU A 84 -10.39 9.60 -11.48
N LEU A 85 -9.72 9.22 -10.39
CA LEU A 85 -9.77 7.91 -9.77
C LEU A 85 -10.60 7.91 -8.48
N PRO A 86 -11.48 6.92 -8.26
CA PRO A 86 -12.19 6.78 -6.99
C PRO A 86 -11.23 6.47 -5.85
N ILE A 87 -11.44 7.05 -4.67
CA ILE A 87 -10.60 6.84 -3.48
C ILE A 87 -11.41 6.14 -2.41
N TYR A 88 -10.98 4.95 -1.99
CA TYR A 88 -11.51 4.27 -0.83
C TYR A 88 -10.44 4.19 0.25
N ALA A 89 -10.55 5.06 1.24
CA ALA A 89 -9.58 5.18 2.32
C ALA A 89 -10.20 4.82 3.66
N ARG A 90 -9.40 4.25 4.55
CA ARG A 90 -9.67 4.21 5.98
C ARG A 90 -8.47 4.81 6.70
N PHE A 91 -8.74 5.74 7.59
CA PHE A 91 -7.77 6.34 8.49
C PHE A 91 -8.01 5.79 9.89
N SER A 92 -6.94 5.47 10.60
CA SER A 92 -7.03 4.92 11.94
C SER A 92 -5.92 5.54 12.80
N PRO A 93 -6.22 6.08 13.99
CA PRO A 93 -5.17 6.54 14.90
C PRO A 93 -4.38 5.31 15.37
N GLU A 94 -3.22 5.10 14.76
CA GLU A 94 -2.40 3.91 14.92
C GLU A 94 -0.93 4.32 15.03
N HIS A 95 -0.21 3.68 15.96
CA HIS A 95 1.23 3.85 16.09
C HIS A 95 1.94 3.04 14.98
N PRO A 96 2.93 3.61 14.28
CA PRO A 96 3.66 2.89 13.24
C PRO A 96 4.26 1.60 13.80
N SER A 97 4.11 0.50 13.06
CA SER A 97 4.55 -0.83 13.51
C SER A 97 5.54 -1.44 12.52
N CYS A 98 6.49 -2.21 13.03
CA CYS A 98 7.48 -2.90 12.21
C CYS A 98 6.79 -3.86 11.23
N ILE A 99 7.16 -3.80 9.95
CA ILE A 99 6.57 -4.67 8.92
C ILE A 99 6.93 -6.14 9.08
N GLN A 100 8.03 -6.46 9.79
CA GLN A 100 8.49 -7.82 10.02
C GLN A 100 7.90 -8.42 11.30
N CYS A 101 8.15 -7.82 12.47
CA CYS A 101 7.72 -8.39 13.76
C CYS A 101 6.47 -7.75 14.37
N ARG A 102 5.90 -6.71 13.75
CA ARG A 102 4.72 -5.95 14.23
C ARG A 102 4.91 -5.20 15.55
N SER A 103 6.11 -5.17 16.13
CA SER A 103 6.39 -4.33 17.30
C SER A 103 6.26 -2.84 16.97
N PRO A 104 5.77 -2.00 17.90
CA PRO A 104 5.71 -0.54 17.72
C PRO A 104 7.09 0.06 17.39
N LEU A 105 7.14 0.96 16.42
CA LEU A 105 8.37 1.67 16.05
C LEU A 105 8.67 2.79 17.03
N ARG A 106 9.96 3.05 17.26
CA ARG A 106 10.42 4.13 18.14
C ARG A 106 10.61 5.39 17.32
N LEU A 107 9.63 6.30 17.39
CA LEU A 107 9.63 7.56 16.64
C LEU A 107 10.57 8.61 17.26
N ASP A 108 11.03 8.36 18.49
CA ASP A 108 11.96 9.19 19.26
C ASP A 108 13.42 8.96 18.88
N LEU A 109 13.76 7.84 18.23
CA LEU A 109 15.15 7.55 17.84
C LEU A 109 15.66 8.42 16.69
N ARG A 110 14.77 9.18 16.05
CA ARG A 110 15.10 10.01 14.90
C ARG A 110 14.23 11.26 14.85
N PRO A 111 14.81 12.44 14.57
CA PRO A 111 14.04 13.65 14.34
C PRO A 111 13.06 13.46 13.16
N LEU A 112 11.81 13.85 13.36
CA LEU A 112 10.81 13.91 12.29
C LEU A 112 11.25 14.90 11.20
N GLY A 113 10.84 14.64 9.96
CA GLY A 113 11.23 15.44 8.80
C GLY A 113 12.61 15.08 8.25
N THR A 114 13.21 13.97 8.69
CA THR A 114 14.50 13.49 8.18
C THR A 114 14.34 12.18 7.40
N GLU A 115 15.18 11.98 6.39
CA GLU A 115 15.16 10.79 5.53
C GLU A 115 16.03 9.67 6.08
N GLY A 116 15.47 8.47 6.17
CA GLY A 116 16.21 7.23 6.37
C GLY A 116 15.44 6.28 7.30
N PRO A 117 15.98 5.10 7.57
CA PRO A 117 15.23 4.06 8.26
C PRO A 117 15.01 4.37 9.75
N THR A 118 13.88 3.88 10.26
CA THR A 118 13.55 3.83 11.69
C THR A 118 13.78 2.38 12.19
N PRO A 119 14.74 2.13 13.08
CA PRO A 119 15.05 0.79 13.55
C PRO A 119 13.93 0.23 14.45
N CYS A 120 13.69 -1.08 14.36
CA CYS A 120 12.77 -1.78 15.24
C CYS A 120 13.50 -2.39 16.44
N ASN A 121 13.07 -2.06 17.66
CA ASN A 121 13.62 -2.66 18.88
C ASN A 121 13.28 -4.15 19.05
N GLY A 122 12.27 -4.66 18.34
CA GLY A 122 11.83 -6.06 18.46
C GLY A 122 12.66 -7.03 17.62
N CYS A 123 13.01 -6.67 16.38
CA CYS A 123 13.73 -7.58 15.46
C CYS A 123 14.90 -6.94 14.71
N ALA A 124 15.33 -5.74 15.11
CA ALA A 124 16.37 -4.94 14.45
C ALA A 124 16.08 -4.53 12.99
N PHE A 125 14.90 -4.89 12.43
CA PHE A 125 14.52 -4.50 11.09
C PHE A 125 14.44 -2.98 10.95
N ALA A 126 15.11 -2.45 9.92
CA ALA A 126 15.18 -1.04 9.61
C ALA A 126 13.98 -0.65 8.73
N THR A 127 12.95 -0.05 9.33
CA THR A 127 11.72 0.30 8.60
C THR A 127 11.94 1.58 7.80
N PRO A 128 11.77 1.59 6.46
CA PRO A 128 11.95 2.79 5.67
C PRO A 128 11.01 3.92 6.13
N SER A 129 11.58 5.11 6.30
CA SER A 129 10.82 6.31 6.62
C SER A 129 11.38 7.51 5.86
N PHE A 130 10.49 8.38 5.42
CA PHE A 130 10.81 9.50 4.54
C PHE A 130 10.09 10.77 5.00
N PRO A 131 10.70 11.95 4.85
CA PRO A 131 10.00 13.19 5.11
C PRO A 131 8.86 13.38 4.11
N ALA A 132 7.87 14.18 4.50
CA ALA A 132 6.83 14.57 3.56
C ALA A 132 7.42 15.31 2.34
N PRO A 133 6.98 15.00 1.11
CA PRO A 133 7.53 15.64 -0.08
C PRO A 133 7.23 17.15 -0.07
N PRO A 134 8.08 17.99 -0.70
CA PRO A 134 7.97 19.44 -0.59
C PRO A 134 6.58 20.00 -0.94
N TRP A 135 5.95 19.49 -2.01
CA TRP A 135 4.62 19.93 -2.43
C TRP A 135 3.54 19.65 -1.36
N LEU A 136 3.65 18.53 -0.65
CA LEU A 136 2.70 18.16 0.38
C LEU A 136 2.95 18.93 1.69
N ARG A 137 4.22 19.24 2.00
CA ARG A 137 4.58 20.09 3.15
C ARG A 137 4.13 21.54 2.98
N GLN A 138 4.06 22.04 1.75
CA GLN A 138 3.52 23.37 1.46
C GLN A 138 2.02 23.44 1.80
N GLU A 139 1.27 22.37 1.52
CA GLU A 139 -0.17 22.27 1.84
C GLU A 139 -0.41 21.91 3.32
N TYR A 140 0.41 21.02 3.89
CA TYR A 140 0.28 20.50 5.25
C TYR A 140 1.62 20.59 6.00
N PRO A 141 1.97 21.77 6.56
CA PRO A 141 3.23 21.95 7.25
C PRO A 141 3.40 21.09 8.50
N ASP A 142 2.31 20.62 9.11
CA ASP A 142 2.33 19.73 10.27
C ASP A 142 2.61 18.26 9.89
N LEU A 143 2.45 17.87 8.63
CA LEU A 143 2.77 16.53 8.13
C LEU A 143 4.28 16.39 7.91
N GLN A 144 4.96 15.69 8.81
CA GLN A 144 6.42 15.66 8.84
C GLN A 144 7.02 14.37 8.28
N GLN A 145 6.41 13.22 8.52
CA GLN A 145 7.04 11.92 8.25
C GLN A 145 6.07 10.87 7.72
N PHE A 146 6.57 10.00 6.85
CA PHE A 146 5.96 8.77 6.36
C PHE A 146 6.75 7.55 6.86
N TYR A 147 6.06 6.45 7.21
CA TYR A 147 6.65 5.16 7.58
C TYR A 147 5.99 4.05 6.77
N ALA A 148 6.80 3.21 6.12
CA ALA A 148 6.49 1.94 5.43
C ALA A 148 5.13 1.72 4.72
N PRO A 149 5.08 1.11 3.52
CA PRO A 149 6.08 1.12 2.47
C PRO A 149 5.86 2.32 1.54
N ILE A 150 6.96 2.86 1.01
CA ILE A 150 7.09 3.07 -0.43
C ILE A 150 8.22 2.11 -0.82
N HIS A 151 7.86 1.09 -1.59
CA HIS A 151 8.70 -0.01 -2.09
C HIS A 151 9.43 -0.90 -1.06
N VAL A 152 8.69 -1.85 -0.48
CA VAL A 152 9.24 -3.21 -0.35
C VAL A 152 8.40 -4.07 -1.29
N PRO A 153 8.82 -4.30 -2.55
CA PRO A 153 8.20 -5.37 -3.32
C PRO A 153 8.28 -6.62 -2.42
N PRO A 154 7.16 -7.34 -2.20
CA PRO A 154 7.26 -8.63 -1.53
C PRO A 154 8.35 -9.42 -2.27
N PRO A 155 9.27 -10.11 -1.56
CA PRO A 155 10.28 -10.91 -2.23
C PRO A 155 9.56 -11.74 -3.29
N PRO A 156 10.02 -11.75 -4.56
CA PRO A 156 9.35 -12.47 -5.62
C PRO A 156 9.22 -13.91 -5.17
N GLN A 157 8.03 -14.29 -4.71
CA GLN A 157 7.72 -15.67 -4.42
C GLN A 157 7.32 -16.22 -5.77
N THR A 158 8.30 -16.55 -6.61
CA THR A 158 8.04 -17.29 -7.85
C THR A 158 7.56 -18.68 -7.46
N ARG A 159 6.29 -18.80 -7.09
CA ARG A 159 5.64 -20.08 -6.84
C ARG A 159 5.38 -20.68 -8.19
N THR A 160 6.26 -21.56 -8.64
CA THR A 160 6.00 -22.35 -9.83
C THR A 160 4.99 -23.43 -9.49
N VAL A 161 3.84 -23.43 -10.15
CA VAL A 161 2.84 -24.50 -10.04
C VAL A 161 2.87 -25.33 -11.32
N SER A 162 2.94 -26.66 -11.17
CA SER A 162 2.80 -27.58 -12.30
C SER A 162 1.32 -27.86 -12.54
N PHE A 163 0.86 -27.67 -13.76
CA PHE A 163 -0.53 -27.95 -14.16
C PHE A 163 -0.54 -28.77 -15.46
N ALA A 164 -1.23 -29.90 -15.46
CA ALA A 164 -1.32 -30.76 -16.64
C ALA A 164 -2.30 -30.18 -17.68
N CYS A 165 -1.88 -30.11 -18.94
CA CYS A 165 -2.73 -29.77 -20.07
C CYS A 165 -3.85 -30.82 -20.19
N SER A 166 -5.10 -30.39 -20.24
CA SER A 166 -6.26 -31.28 -20.36
C SER A 166 -6.35 -32.00 -21.70
N ASP A 167 -5.59 -31.55 -22.70
CA ASP A 167 -5.60 -32.09 -24.06
C ASP A 167 -4.45 -33.10 -24.28
N CYS A 168 -3.20 -32.66 -24.15
CA CYS A 168 -2.02 -33.53 -24.38
C CYS A 168 -1.40 -34.14 -23.11
N GLY A 169 -1.90 -33.79 -21.92
CA GLY A 169 -1.35 -34.27 -20.64
C GLY A 169 -0.01 -33.65 -20.23
N ALA A 170 0.60 -32.78 -21.05
CA ALA A 170 1.89 -32.18 -20.74
C ALA A 170 1.84 -31.23 -19.52
N ASN A 171 2.90 -31.23 -18.72
CA ASN A 171 3.00 -30.35 -17.55
C ASN A 171 3.41 -28.92 -17.95
N LEU A 172 2.56 -27.96 -17.62
CA LEU A 172 2.81 -26.53 -17.80
C LEU A 172 3.40 -25.94 -16.52
N LYS A 173 4.43 -25.11 -16.69
CA LYS A 173 5.00 -24.32 -15.60
C LYS A 173 4.26 -22.99 -15.52
N LEU A 174 3.37 -22.89 -14.55
CA LEU A 174 2.65 -21.65 -14.26
C LEU A 174 3.42 -20.84 -13.21
N THR A 175 3.34 -19.52 -13.33
CA THR A 175 3.96 -18.54 -12.44
C THR A 175 2.93 -17.48 -12.03
N ASP A 176 3.27 -16.64 -11.06
CA ASP A 176 2.46 -15.48 -10.65
C ASP A 176 2.18 -14.49 -11.79
N ASP A 177 2.98 -14.53 -12.87
CA ASP A 177 2.80 -13.70 -14.07
C ASP A 177 2.13 -14.48 -15.21
N THR A 178 1.57 -15.65 -14.94
CA THR A 178 0.84 -16.41 -15.96
C THR A 178 -0.59 -15.86 -16.07
N PRO A 179 -1.08 -15.51 -17.28
CA PRO A 179 -2.47 -15.07 -17.48
C PRO A 179 -3.47 -16.23 -17.25
N ARG A 180 -4.75 -15.89 -17.11
CA ARG A 180 -5.81 -16.90 -16.83
C ARG A 180 -6.06 -17.84 -18.01
N LEU A 181 -5.78 -17.38 -19.22
CA LEU A 181 -5.76 -18.16 -20.44
C LEU A 181 -4.30 -18.42 -20.81
N VAL A 182 -3.91 -19.70 -20.90
CA VAL A 182 -2.52 -20.11 -21.13
C VAL A 182 -2.45 -21.04 -22.32
N ASP A 183 -1.60 -20.72 -23.28
CA ASP A 183 -1.34 -21.63 -24.41
C ASP A 183 -0.38 -22.74 -23.98
N CYS A 184 -0.77 -23.99 -24.24
CA CYS A 184 0.08 -25.13 -24.01
C CYS A 184 1.27 -25.08 -24.98
N GLN A 185 2.48 -24.92 -24.46
CA GLN A 185 3.71 -24.88 -25.26
C GLN A 185 4.02 -26.19 -26.03
N TYR A 186 3.27 -27.27 -25.79
CA TYR A 186 3.46 -28.58 -26.41
C TYR A 186 2.46 -28.85 -27.54
N CYS A 187 1.16 -28.64 -27.31
CA CYS A 187 0.12 -28.90 -28.32
C CYS A 187 -0.55 -27.63 -28.88
N GLY A 188 -0.23 -26.45 -28.35
CA GLY A 188 -0.82 -25.17 -28.75
C GLY A 188 -2.24 -24.92 -28.23
N HIS A 189 -2.83 -25.85 -27.48
CA HIS A 189 -4.18 -25.68 -26.94
C HIS A 189 -4.24 -24.59 -25.86
N THR A 190 -5.17 -23.65 -25.98
CA THR A 190 -5.42 -22.60 -24.98
C THR A 190 -6.25 -23.15 -23.82
N LEU A 191 -5.68 -23.15 -22.62
CA LEU A 191 -6.29 -23.65 -21.41
C LEU A 191 -6.80 -22.51 -20.55
N PHE A 192 -7.99 -22.69 -19.97
CA PHE A 192 -8.52 -21.81 -18.94
C PHE A 192 -8.15 -22.35 -17.56
N LEU A 193 -7.43 -21.56 -16.77
CA LEU A 193 -7.02 -21.96 -15.42
C LEU A 193 -8.23 -21.99 -14.46
N PRO A 194 -8.46 -23.10 -13.73
CA PRO A 194 -9.50 -23.19 -12.70
C PRO A 194 -9.36 -22.07 -11.66
N ALA A 195 -10.49 -21.61 -11.11
CA ALA A 195 -10.52 -20.47 -10.19
C ALA A 195 -9.63 -20.66 -8.95
N ASP A 196 -9.64 -21.86 -8.37
CA ASP A 196 -8.86 -22.15 -7.16
C ASP A 196 -7.36 -22.10 -7.42
N LEU A 197 -6.91 -22.67 -8.55
CA LEU A 197 -5.52 -22.58 -8.99
C LEU A 197 -5.13 -21.14 -9.28
N TRP A 198 -5.99 -20.41 -9.99
CA TRP A 198 -5.78 -18.99 -10.29
C TRP A 198 -5.61 -18.16 -9.01
N HIS A 199 -6.51 -18.31 -8.04
CA HIS A 199 -6.46 -17.60 -6.76
C HIS A 199 -5.27 -18.02 -5.88
N ALA A 200 -4.85 -19.28 -5.94
CA ALA A 200 -3.67 -19.75 -5.23
C ALA A 200 -2.38 -19.09 -5.74
N MET A 201 -2.29 -18.83 -7.05
CA MET A 201 -1.17 -18.11 -7.68
C MET A 201 -1.32 -16.58 -7.59
N HIS A 202 -2.55 -16.08 -7.53
CA HIS A 202 -2.87 -14.65 -7.50
C HIS A 202 -3.62 -14.30 -6.22
N PRO A 203 -2.97 -14.39 -5.04
CA PRO A 203 -3.64 -14.11 -3.78
C PRO A 203 -4.16 -12.67 -3.76
N VAL A 204 -5.41 -12.52 -3.31
CA VAL A 204 -6.04 -11.21 -3.17
C VAL A 204 -5.16 -10.33 -2.27
N GLN A 205 -4.74 -9.19 -2.80
CA GLN A 205 -3.98 -8.23 -2.02
C GLN A 205 -4.82 -7.72 -0.85
N LYS A 206 -4.30 -7.88 0.36
CA LYS A 206 -4.88 -7.27 1.55
C LYS A 206 -4.38 -5.83 1.66
N ARG A 207 -5.27 -4.90 2.00
CA ARG A 207 -4.87 -3.53 2.36
C ARG A 207 -3.95 -3.60 3.58
N THR A 208 -2.72 -3.17 3.41
CA THR A 208 -1.79 -2.96 4.52
C THR A 208 -1.71 -1.47 4.83
N PRO A 209 -1.70 -1.07 6.11
CA PRO A 209 -1.51 0.33 6.45
C PRO A 209 -0.11 0.77 6.04
N TRP A 210 -0.03 2.04 5.68
CA TRP A 210 1.19 2.82 5.75
C TRP A 210 0.92 4.00 6.67
N TRP A 211 1.94 4.51 7.34
CA TRP A 211 1.74 5.46 8.43
C TRP A 211 2.29 6.84 8.12
N VAL A 212 1.68 7.83 8.75
CA VAL A 212 2.16 9.21 8.76
C VAL A 212 2.25 9.75 10.18
N ALA A 213 3.12 10.73 10.38
CA ALA A 213 3.23 11.48 11.63
C ALA A 213 3.06 12.98 11.39
N PHE A 214 2.25 13.58 12.26
CA PHE A 214 2.00 15.01 12.36
C PHE A 214 2.62 15.58 13.63
N VAL A 215 3.15 16.80 13.56
CA VAL A 215 3.67 17.54 14.72
C VAL A 215 2.69 18.67 15.05
N ARG A 216 2.11 18.63 16.26
CA ARG A 216 1.15 19.63 16.75
C ARG A 216 1.54 20.20 18.11
#